data_AF-A0A376TFK9-F1
#
_entry.id   AF-A0A376TFK9-F1
#
_cell.length_a   1.000
_cell.length_b   1.000
_cell.length_c   1.000
_cell.angle_alpha   90.00
_cell.angle_beta   90.00
_cell.angle_gamma   90.00
#
_symmetry.space_group_name_H-M   'P 1'
#
loop_
_entity.id
_entity.type
_entity.pdbx_description
1 polymer ?
#
loop_
_entity_poly.entity_id
_entity_poly.type
_entity_poly.pdbx_seq_one_letter_code
_entity_poly.pdbx_strand_id
1 'polypeptide(L)'
;MSDTTELVDLAVIFPDLEIELKYACADNITGKAIYQQARCLLHKDAITALAKSISIAQLSGLQLVIYDAYRPQQAQAMLWQACPDPQYVVDVTVGSNHSRGTAIDLTLRDEHGNILDMGAGFDEMHERSHAYHPSVRPPLSAIGCC
;
A
#
# COMPACT_ATOMS: atom_id res chain seq x y z
N MET A 1 -20.49 -7.19 -22.43
CA MET A 1 -20.89 -6.16 -21.46
C MET A 1 -19.60 -5.56 -20.96
N SER A 2 -19.35 -4.29 -21.27
CA SER A 2 -18.13 -3.61 -20.86
C SER A 2 -18.24 -3.37 -19.36
N ASP A 3 -17.55 -4.18 -18.55
CA ASP A 3 -17.37 -3.90 -17.12
C ASP A 3 -16.57 -2.61 -17.02
N THR A 4 -17.28 -1.50 -16.81
CA THR A 4 -16.64 -0.26 -16.39
C THR A 4 -16.16 -0.53 -14.97
N THR A 5 -14.86 -0.75 -14.79
CA THR A 5 -14.24 -0.92 -13.47
C THR A 5 -14.60 0.29 -12.60
N GLU A 6 -15.55 0.11 -11.67
CA GLU A 6 -15.99 1.17 -10.77
C GLU A 6 -14.97 1.34 -9.65
N LEU A 7 -13.99 2.20 -9.93
CA LEU A 7 -13.05 2.69 -8.93
C LEU A 7 -13.69 3.83 -8.14
N VAL A 8 -13.64 3.75 -6.82
CA VAL A 8 -14.13 4.77 -5.89
C VAL A 8 -12.97 5.43 -5.16
N ASP A 9 -13.15 6.69 -4.77
CA ASP A 9 -12.11 7.47 -4.09
C ASP A 9 -12.15 7.23 -2.58
N LEU A 10 -11.08 6.66 -2.02
CA LEU A 10 -11.02 6.32 -0.60
C LEU A 10 -11.11 7.54 0.30
N ALA A 11 -10.61 8.70 -0.14
CA ALA A 11 -10.71 9.95 0.63
C ALA A 11 -12.16 10.43 0.80
N VAL A 12 -13.06 10.02 -0.11
CA VAL A 12 -14.50 10.34 -0.02
C VAL A 12 -15.23 9.34 0.86
N ILE A 13 -14.89 8.04 0.73
CA ILE A 13 -15.57 6.96 1.47
C ILE A 13 -15.10 6.90 2.94
N PHE A 14 -13.81 7.17 3.19
CA PHE A 14 -13.20 7.15 4.50
C PHE A 14 -12.43 8.47 4.75
N PRO A 15 -13.12 9.57 5.11
CA PRO A 15 -12.49 10.88 5.29
C PRO A 15 -11.40 10.92 6.38
N ASP A 16 -11.50 10.02 7.36
CA ASP A 16 -10.54 9.91 8.46
C ASP A 16 -9.40 8.91 8.18
N LEU A 17 -9.39 8.26 7.00
CA LEU A 17 -8.32 7.35 6.61
C LEU A 17 -7.10 8.15 6.17
N GLU A 18 -5.95 7.84 6.76
CA GLU A 18 -4.71 8.48 6.37
C GLU A 18 -4.18 7.93 5.04
N ILE A 19 -3.92 8.84 4.10
CA ILE A 19 -3.49 8.52 2.74
C ILE A 19 -2.21 9.31 2.45
N GLU A 20 -1.10 8.58 2.34
CA GLU A 20 0.23 9.10 2.03
C GLU A 20 0.75 8.45 0.74
N LEU A 21 0.13 8.77 -0.40
CA LEU A 21 0.49 8.14 -1.69
C LEU A 21 1.96 8.37 -2.05
N LYS A 22 2.80 7.36 -1.84
CA LYS A 22 4.27 7.44 -1.98
C LYS A 22 4.71 7.74 -3.41
N TYR A 23 3.94 7.26 -4.38
CA TYR A 23 4.16 7.54 -5.80
C TYR A 23 3.74 8.94 -6.25
N ALA A 24 3.07 9.73 -5.38
CA ALA A 24 2.77 11.14 -5.63
C ALA A 24 3.87 12.10 -5.14
N CYS A 25 4.92 11.60 -4.48
CA CYS A 25 6.07 12.37 -4.03
C CYS A 25 7.39 11.67 -4.43
N ALA A 26 8.54 12.17 -3.97
CA ALA A 26 9.86 11.59 -4.28
C ALA A 26 10.25 10.41 -3.37
N ASP A 27 9.44 10.10 -2.36
CA ASP A 27 9.69 9.03 -1.38
C ASP A 27 9.24 7.65 -1.92
N ASN A 28 9.93 7.19 -2.98
CA ASN A 28 9.73 5.88 -3.62
C ASN A 28 10.98 5.48 -4.41
N ILE A 29 11.03 4.25 -4.95
CA ILE A 29 12.21 3.74 -5.68
C ILE A 29 12.68 4.59 -6.86
N THR A 30 11.80 5.41 -7.45
CA THR A 30 12.15 6.24 -8.61
C THR A 30 12.81 7.56 -8.21
N GLY A 31 12.75 7.95 -6.93
CA GLY A 31 13.26 9.21 -6.42
C GLY A 31 12.50 10.46 -6.91
N LYS A 32 11.32 10.29 -7.53
CA LYS A 32 10.48 11.37 -8.05
C LYS A 32 8.99 10.99 -7.99
N ALA A 33 8.12 12.00 -8.07
CA ALA A 33 6.69 11.78 -8.21
C ALA A 33 6.38 11.17 -9.59
N ILE A 34 5.66 10.05 -9.60
CA ILE A 34 5.25 9.34 -10.83
C ILE A 34 3.73 9.31 -11.01
N TYR A 35 2.96 9.74 -10.00
CA TYR A 35 1.53 9.99 -10.12
C TYR A 35 1.28 11.42 -10.59
N GLN A 36 0.50 11.56 -11.66
CA GLN A 36 0.06 12.88 -12.14
C GLN A 36 -1.01 13.49 -11.23
N GLN A 37 -1.81 12.66 -10.56
CA GLN A 37 -2.85 13.06 -9.62
C GLN A 37 -2.80 12.15 -8.40
N ALA A 38 -2.81 12.74 -7.21
CA ALA A 38 -2.81 12.01 -5.94
C ALA A 38 -4.24 11.57 -5.56
N ARG A 39 -4.82 10.64 -6.32
CA ARG A 39 -6.14 10.06 -6.02
C ARG A 39 -5.99 8.61 -5.59
N CYS A 40 -6.46 8.30 -4.38
CA CYS A 40 -6.39 6.96 -3.83
C CYS A 40 -7.65 6.19 -4.21
N LEU A 41 -7.61 5.54 -5.38
CA LEU A 41 -8.77 4.85 -5.92
C LEU A 41 -8.72 3.35 -5.61
N LEU A 42 -9.88 2.76 -5.35
CA LEU A 42 -10.01 1.32 -5.08
C LEU A 42 -11.26 0.76 -5.77
N HIS A 43 -11.20 -0.50 -6.19
CA HIS A 43 -12.35 -1.23 -6.68
C HIS A 43 -13.43 -1.32 -5.60
N LYS A 44 -14.69 -1.05 -5.97
CA LYS A 44 -15.83 -1.07 -5.03
C LYS A 44 -15.92 -2.34 -4.16
N ASP A 45 -15.63 -3.50 -4.74
CA ASP A 45 -15.75 -4.79 -4.03
C ASP A 45 -14.69 -4.94 -2.93
N ALA A 46 -13.54 -4.28 -3.06
CA ALA A 46 -12.48 -4.30 -2.06
C ALA A 46 -12.77 -3.35 -0.88
N ILE A 47 -13.72 -2.42 -1.01
CA ILE A 47 -14.11 -1.46 0.04
C ILE A 47 -14.59 -2.18 1.29
N THR A 48 -15.39 -3.24 1.13
CA THR A 48 -15.90 -4.03 2.26
C THR A 48 -14.76 -4.68 3.04
N ALA A 49 -13.73 -5.17 2.35
CA ALA A 49 -12.56 -5.76 3.00
C ALA A 49 -11.73 -4.68 3.71
N LEU A 50 -11.50 -3.54 3.06
CA LEU A 50 -10.78 -2.42 3.66
C LEU A 50 -11.48 -1.89 4.91
N ALA A 51 -12.79 -1.70 4.88
CA ALA A 51 -13.57 -1.27 6.04
C ALA A 51 -13.38 -2.21 7.25
N LYS A 52 -13.40 -3.53 7.01
CA LYS A 52 -13.13 -4.52 8.07
C LYS A 52 -11.71 -4.39 8.61
N SER A 53 -10.71 -4.24 7.74
CA SER A 53 -9.32 -4.06 8.15
C SER A 53 -9.12 -2.79 8.99
N ILE A 54 -9.76 -1.67 8.61
CA ILE A 54 -9.76 -0.43 9.39
C ILE A 54 -10.32 -0.69 10.80
N SER A 55 -11.49 -1.34 10.89
CA SER A 55 -12.10 -1.64 12.19
C SER A 55 -11.21 -2.55 13.06
N ILE A 56 -10.57 -3.56 12.47
CA ILE A 56 -9.68 -4.47 13.21
C ILE A 56 -8.43 -3.73 13.73
N ALA A 57 -7.83 -2.87 12.90
CA ALA A 57 -6.69 -2.05 13.31
C ALA A 57 -7.08 -1.13 14.48
N GLN A 58 -8.22 -0.45 14.37
CA GLN A 58 -8.74 0.44 15.42
C GLN A 58 -8.99 -0.29 16.74
N LEU A 59 -9.56 -1.50 16.71
CA LEU A 59 -9.73 -2.34 17.91
C LEU A 59 -8.41 -2.72 18.58
N SER A 60 -7.31 -2.69 17.83
CA SER A 60 -5.96 -2.96 18.32
C SER A 60 -5.19 -1.70 18.73
N GLY A 61 -5.85 -0.52 18.75
CA GLY A 61 -5.19 0.76 19.04
C GLY A 61 -4.31 1.28 17.90
N LEU A 62 -4.52 0.78 16.69
CA LEU A 62 -3.73 1.11 15.51
C LEU A 62 -4.57 1.79 14.42
N GLN A 63 -3.91 2.52 13.54
CA GLN A 63 -4.52 3.13 12.35
C GLN A 63 -3.83 2.62 11.09
N LEU A 64 -4.59 2.42 10.02
CA LEU A 64 -4.02 2.13 8.70
C LEU A 64 -3.54 3.44 8.04
N VAL A 65 -2.38 3.39 7.40
CA VAL A 65 -1.88 4.46 6.53
C VAL A 65 -1.66 3.90 5.13
N ILE A 66 -2.35 4.45 4.13
CA ILE A 66 -2.32 3.94 2.76
C ILE A 66 -1.18 4.58 1.97
N TYR A 67 -0.30 3.75 1.40
CA TYR A 67 0.84 4.17 0.58
C TYR A 67 0.62 4.00 -0.91
N ASP A 68 -0.13 2.97 -1.32
CA ASP A 68 -0.58 2.82 -2.70
C ASP A 68 -1.92 2.07 -2.78
N ALA A 69 -2.67 2.32 -3.86
CA ALA A 69 -3.90 1.61 -4.19
C ALA A 69 -3.98 1.39 -5.71
N TYR A 70 -4.96 1.97 -6.42
CA TYR A 70 -4.96 1.94 -7.87
C TYR A 70 -3.73 2.62 -8.46
N ARG A 71 -2.98 1.86 -9.28
CA ARG A 71 -1.77 2.32 -9.97
C ARG A 71 -1.99 2.39 -11.48
N PRO A 72 -1.98 3.60 -12.08
CA PRO A 72 -2.06 3.74 -13.53
C PRO A 72 -0.93 3.00 -14.25
N GLN A 73 -1.21 2.46 -15.44
CA GLN A 73 -0.21 1.72 -16.23
C GLN A 73 1.06 2.51 -16.51
N GLN A 74 0.95 3.83 -16.70
CA GLN A 74 2.13 4.69 -16.88
C GLN A 74 3.06 4.67 -15.66
N ALA A 75 2.51 4.71 -14.45
CA ALA A 75 3.30 4.62 -13.22
C ALA A 75 3.91 3.23 -13.06
N GLN A 76 3.17 2.15 -13.37
CA GLN A 76 3.72 0.79 -13.40
C GLN A 76 4.92 0.68 -14.36
N ALA A 77 4.83 1.31 -15.54
CA ALA A 77 5.94 1.35 -16.50
C ALA A 77 7.15 2.12 -15.98
N MET A 78 6.95 3.22 -15.26
CA MET A 78 8.05 3.96 -14.62
C MET A 78 8.71 3.16 -13.49
N LEU A 79 7.92 2.41 -12.69
CA LEU A 79 8.47 1.51 -11.67
C LEU A 79 9.29 0.38 -12.29
N TRP A 80 8.78 -0.24 -13.36
CA TRP A 80 9.53 -1.27 -14.08
C TRP A 80 10.84 -0.75 -14.68
N GLN A 81 10.84 0.50 -15.18
CA GLN A 81 12.08 1.14 -15.65
C GLN A 81 13.09 1.38 -14.52
N ALA A 82 12.62 1.71 -13.32
CA ALA A 82 13.48 1.92 -12.15
C ALA A 82 13.99 0.61 -11.54
N CYS A 83 13.17 -0.44 -11.56
CA CYS A 83 13.49 -1.78 -11.06
C CYS A 83 12.90 -2.85 -11.99
N PRO A 84 13.63 -3.27 -13.04
CA PRO A 84 13.18 -4.30 -13.98
C PRO A 84 13.43 -5.70 -13.40
N ASP A 85 13.01 -5.92 -12.16
CA ASP A 85 13.14 -7.19 -11.45
C ASP A 85 11.73 -7.73 -11.13
N PRO A 86 11.31 -8.83 -11.77
CA PRO A 86 9.98 -9.40 -11.57
C PRO A 86 9.75 -9.98 -10.17
N GLN A 87 10.80 -10.12 -9.34
CA GLN A 87 10.64 -10.46 -7.93
C GLN A 87 9.95 -9.34 -7.13
N TYR A 88 10.10 -8.09 -7.58
CA TYR A 88 9.66 -6.91 -6.84
C TYR A 88 8.63 -6.08 -7.61
N VAL A 89 8.83 -5.90 -8.92
CA VAL A 89 7.93 -5.12 -9.77
C VAL A 89 7.41 -6.01 -10.89
N VAL A 90 6.08 -6.20 -10.95
CA VAL A 90 5.48 -7.01 -12.01
C VAL A 90 5.71 -6.38 -13.39
N ASP A 91 6.08 -7.20 -14.37
CA ASP A 91 6.23 -6.77 -15.76
C ASP A 91 4.95 -6.09 -16.26
N VAL A 92 5.12 -4.95 -16.93
CA VAL A 92 4.02 -4.09 -17.42
C VAL A 92 3.03 -4.86 -18.31
N THR A 93 3.51 -5.86 -19.06
CA THR A 93 2.71 -6.66 -20.00
C THR A 93 1.74 -7.63 -19.31
N VAL A 94 2.04 -8.02 -18.06
CA VAL A 94 1.21 -8.96 -17.28
C VAL A 94 0.04 -8.23 -16.60
N GLY A 95 0.26 -6.95 -16.25
CA GLY A 95 -0.69 -6.13 -15.51
C GLY A 95 -0.71 -6.46 -14.01
N SER A 96 -0.56 -5.43 -13.18
CA SER A 96 -0.54 -5.53 -11.72
C SER A 96 -1.95 -5.53 -11.13
N ASN A 97 -2.13 -6.13 -9.95
CA ASN A 97 -3.36 -6.02 -9.16
C ASN A 97 -3.66 -4.56 -8.77
N HIS A 98 -2.62 -3.74 -8.60
CA HIS A 98 -2.79 -2.30 -8.42
C HIS A 98 -3.42 -1.65 -9.66
N SER A 99 -3.05 -2.06 -10.86
CA SER A 99 -3.68 -1.55 -12.10
C SER A 99 -5.13 -2.04 -12.29
N ARG A 100 -5.56 -3.05 -11.53
CA ARG A 100 -6.97 -3.48 -11.45
C ARG A 100 -7.73 -2.79 -10.30
N GLY A 101 -7.04 -2.03 -9.45
CA GLY A 101 -7.61 -1.37 -8.27
C GLY A 101 -7.98 -2.32 -7.14
N THR A 102 -7.40 -3.53 -7.11
CA THR A 102 -7.74 -4.57 -6.12
C THR A 102 -6.61 -4.86 -5.13
N ALA A 103 -5.53 -4.10 -5.19
CA ALA A 103 -4.41 -4.17 -4.24
C ALA A 103 -4.23 -2.83 -3.52
N ILE A 104 -3.68 -2.92 -2.31
CA ILE A 104 -3.36 -1.79 -1.45
C ILE A 104 -2.01 -2.09 -0.80
N ASP A 105 -1.11 -1.11 -0.84
CA ASP A 105 0.08 -1.08 0.00
C ASP A 105 -0.18 -0.14 1.17
N LEU A 106 0.09 -0.60 2.39
CA LEU A 106 -0.19 0.14 3.61
C LEU A 106 0.82 -0.15 4.70
N THR A 107 0.81 0.70 5.73
CA THR A 107 1.48 0.47 7.00
C THR A 107 0.51 0.72 8.17
N LEU A 108 1.02 0.56 9.39
CA LEU A 108 0.30 0.82 10.63
C LEU A 108 0.90 2.01 11.38
N ARG A 109 0.05 2.78 12.03
CA ARG A 109 0.41 3.86 12.94
C ARG A 109 -0.12 3.57 14.34
N ASP A 110 0.67 3.84 15.36
CA ASP A 110 0.28 3.68 16.76
C ASP A 110 -0.52 4.89 17.30
N GLU A 111 -1.02 4.76 18.53
CA GLU A 111 -1.79 5.81 19.22
C GLU A 111 -0.98 7.10 19.51
N HIS A 112 0.35 7.03 19.45
CA HIS A 112 1.24 8.19 19.63
C HIS A 112 1.55 8.90 18.31
N GLY A 113 1.02 8.39 17.19
CA GLY A 113 1.23 8.94 15.85
C GLY A 113 2.48 8.41 15.15
N ASN A 114 3.17 7.41 15.70
CA ASN A 114 4.36 6.83 15.10
C ASN A 114 3.99 5.75 14.09
N ILE A 115 4.64 5.76 12.93
CA ILE A 115 4.59 4.63 12.00
C ILE A 115 5.31 3.44 12.64
N LEU A 116 4.66 2.28 12.65
CA LEU A 116 5.26 1.04 13.14
C LEU A 116 6.42 0.61 12.25
N ASP A 117 7.51 0.17 12.88
CA ASP A 117 8.63 -0.45 12.19
C ASP A 117 8.24 -1.83 11.67
N MET A 118 8.04 -1.93 10.36
CA MET A 118 7.69 -3.18 9.68
C MET A 118 8.93 -4.02 9.32
N GLY A 119 10.14 -3.57 9.70
CA GLY A 119 11.43 -4.24 9.49
C GLY A 119 12.15 -3.85 8.19
N ALA A 120 11.41 -3.33 7.21
CA ALA A 120 11.91 -2.81 5.93
C ALA A 120 11.16 -1.54 5.54
N GLY A 121 11.80 -0.69 4.75
CA GLY A 121 11.18 0.51 4.20
C GLY A 121 10.11 0.18 3.16
N PHE A 122 9.21 1.13 2.91
CA PHE A 122 8.34 1.06 1.73
C PHE A 122 9.20 0.98 0.47
N ASP A 123 8.81 0.12 -0.47
CA ASP A 123 9.50 -0.02 -1.77
C ASP A 123 10.97 -0.48 -1.65
N GLU A 124 11.34 -1.07 -0.52
CA GLU A 124 12.69 -1.58 -0.35
C GLU A 124 12.86 -2.92 -1.07
N MET A 125 13.54 -2.91 -2.22
CA MET A 125 13.76 -4.08 -3.07
C MET A 125 14.93 -4.95 -2.58
N HIS A 126 14.76 -5.51 -1.38
CA HIS A 126 15.73 -6.37 -0.71
C HIS A 126 15.02 -7.60 -0.12
N GLU A 127 15.73 -8.72 0.00
CA GLU A 127 15.17 -9.98 0.54
C GLU A 127 14.52 -9.84 1.93
N ARG A 128 14.94 -8.82 2.70
CA ARG A 128 14.41 -8.55 4.04
C ARG A 128 12.96 -8.05 4.03
N SER A 129 12.50 -7.54 2.90
CA SER A 129 11.13 -7.05 2.69
C SER A 129 10.15 -8.18 2.41
N HIS A 130 10.65 -9.41 2.18
CA HIS A 130 9.80 -10.57 2.06
C HIS A 130 9.08 -10.86 3.38
N ALA A 131 7.80 -11.22 3.29
CA ALA A 131 7.02 -11.61 4.44
C ALA A 131 7.72 -12.74 5.23
N TYR A 132 7.70 -12.61 6.56
CA TYR A 132 8.30 -13.58 7.49
C TYR A 132 9.83 -13.74 7.38
N HIS A 133 10.55 -12.74 6.87
CA HIS A 133 12.01 -12.79 6.83
C HIS A 133 12.61 -12.95 8.25
N PRO A 134 13.54 -13.90 8.50
CA PRO A 134 14.00 -14.23 9.86
C PRO A 134 14.67 -13.09 10.63
N SER A 135 15.21 -12.10 9.92
CA SER A 135 15.85 -10.93 10.54
C SER A 135 14.85 -9.87 11.01
N VAL A 136 13.60 -9.93 10.52
CA VAL A 136 12.52 -9.02 10.93
C VAL A 136 11.79 -9.69 12.10
N ARG A 137 12.15 -9.30 13.32
CA ARG A 137 11.52 -9.84 14.52
C ARG A 137 10.18 -9.14 14.75
N PRO A 138 9.13 -9.85 15.20
CA PRO A 138 7.95 -9.17 15.73
C PRO A 138 8.38 -8.25 16.87
N PRO A 139 7.82 -7.03 16.98
CA PRO A 139 8.12 -6.16 18.11
C PRO A 139 7.78 -6.90 19.41
N LEU A 140 8.73 -6.86 20.36
CA LEU A 140 8.67 -7.58 21.64
C LEU A 140 7.47 -7.19 22.52
N SER A 141 6.70 -6.16 22.15
CA SER A 141 5.49 -5.71 22.84
C SER A 141 4.25 -6.59 22.63
N ALA A 142 4.29 -7.59 21.73
CA ALA A 142 3.16 -8.49 21.49
C ALA A 142 3.16 -9.77 22.36
N ILE A 143 4.13 -9.95 23.27
CA ILE A 143 4.11 -11.02 24.28
C ILE A 143 3.42 -10.47 25.54
N GLY A 144 2.16 -10.09 25.39
CA GLY A 144 1.23 -9.95 26.50
C GLY A 144 0.48 -11.27 26.64
N CYS A 145 0.81 -12.05 27.66
CA CYS A 145 -0.05 -13.15 28.11
C CYS A 145 -1.49 -12.66 28.29
N CYS A 146 -2.42 -13.26 27.56
CA CYS A 146 -3.76 -13.64 28.00
C CYS A 146 -4.14 -14.93 27.25
#